data_AF-A0A954ISE1-F1
#
_entry.id   AF-A0A954ISE1-F1
#
_cell.length_a   1.000
_cell.length_b   1.000
_cell.length_c   1.000
_cell.angle_alpha   90.00
_cell.angle_beta   90.00
_cell.angle_gamma   90.00
#
_symmetry.space_group_name_H-M   'P 1'
#
loop_
_entity.id
_entity.type
_entity.pdbx_description
1 polymer ?
#
loop_
_entity_poly.entity_id
_entity_poly.type
_entity_poly.pdbx_seq_one_letter_code
_entity_poly.pdbx_strand_id
1 'polypeptide(L)'
;MADLDEKLFSFHHFGPYSDDEWREILSHVVSKLEVFLGQPVETSDMQFFPNGPAGDIASPTTALGLFQLSWFGRIGVTVTGDQEATDLSARIFFRGFGKRLVAIDGKAFLYLGYRKWENENYEWRAEWDEDIYGEFEHWE
;
A
#
# COMPACT_ATOMS: atom_id res chain seq x y z
N MET A 1 4.79 -11.00 -22.36
CA MET A 1 4.01 -10.72 -21.13
C MET A 1 3.70 -9.24 -21.13
N ALA A 2 2.45 -8.85 -20.91
CA ALA A 2 2.14 -7.45 -20.66
C ALA A 2 2.81 -7.03 -19.35
N ASP A 3 3.36 -5.82 -19.32
CA ASP A 3 3.91 -5.23 -18.11
C ASP A 3 2.77 -5.05 -17.09
N LEU A 4 2.88 -5.70 -15.93
CA LEU A 4 1.85 -5.66 -14.88
C LEU A 4 1.72 -4.26 -14.29
N ASP A 5 2.77 -3.44 -14.37
CA ASP A 5 2.68 -2.03 -14.01
C ASP A 5 1.78 -1.27 -14.99
N GLU A 6 2.02 -1.44 -16.28
CA GLU A 6 1.17 -0.82 -17.31
C GLU A 6 -0.28 -1.28 -17.19
N LYS A 7 -0.54 -2.56 -16.87
CA LYS A 7 -1.92 -3.02 -16.59
C LYS A 7 -2.56 -2.25 -15.43
N LEU A 8 -1.87 -2.09 -14.31
CA LEU A 8 -2.40 -1.35 -13.15
C LEU A 8 -2.83 0.07 -13.55
N PHE A 9 -1.98 0.80 -14.27
CA PHE A 9 -2.24 2.20 -14.61
C PHE A 9 -3.12 2.40 -15.85
N SER A 10 -3.38 1.34 -16.63
CA SER A 10 -4.23 1.41 -17.81
C SER A 10 -5.57 0.69 -17.66
N PHE A 11 -5.92 0.16 -16.48
CA PHE A 11 -7.14 -0.63 -16.28
C PHE A 11 -8.41 0.08 -16.79
N HIS A 12 -8.52 1.40 -16.59
CA HIS A 12 -9.65 2.21 -17.06
C HIS A 12 -9.82 2.23 -18.59
N HIS A 13 -8.75 1.95 -19.35
CA HIS A 13 -8.80 1.80 -20.81
C HIS A 13 -9.16 0.38 -21.27
N PHE A 14 -8.87 -0.63 -20.45
CA PHE A 14 -8.94 -2.04 -20.86
C PHE A 14 -10.04 -2.86 -20.17
N GLY A 15 -10.77 -2.25 -19.24
CA GLY A 15 -12.01 -2.78 -18.69
C GLY A 15 -11.88 -3.25 -17.25
N PRO A 16 -12.99 -3.75 -16.65
CA PRO A 16 -12.90 -4.35 -15.34
C PRO A 16 -12.08 -5.64 -15.45
N TYR A 17 -10.98 -5.68 -14.70
CA TYR A 17 -10.19 -6.89 -14.56
C TYR A 17 -10.91 -7.92 -13.69
N SER A 18 -10.66 -9.19 -14.00
CA SER A 18 -11.06 -10.31 -13.14
C SER A 18 -10.30 -10.32 -11.82
N ASP A 19 -10.83 -11.02 -10.81
CA ASP A 19 -10.15 -11.21 -9.53
C ASP A 19 -8.76 -11.84 -9.70
N ASP A 20 -8.59 -12.76 -10.65
CA ASP A 20 -7.31 -13.41 -10.92
C ASP A 20 -6.28 -12.43 -11.52
N GLU A 21 -6.72 -11.54 -12.41
CA GLU A 21 -5.86 -10.47 -12.94
C GLU A 21 -5.47 -9.47 -11.86
N TRP A 22 -6.41 -9.09 -10.97
CA TRP A 22 -6.08 -8.25 -9.84
C TRP A 22 -5.14 -8.92 -8.85
N ARG A 23 -5.28 -10.23 -8.60
CA ARG A 23 -4.34 -11.00 -7.78
C ARG A 23 -2.93 -10.99 -8.38
N GLU A 24 -2.82 -11.14 -9.70
CA GLU A 24 -1.53 -11.09 -10.40
C GLU A 24 -0.87 -9.71 -10.26
N ILE A 25 -1.63 -8.63 -10.51
CA ILE A 25 -1.17 -7.25 -10.36
C ILE A 25 -0.77 -6.96 -8.92
N LEU A 26 -1.61 -7.33 -7.95
CA LEU A 26 -1.36 -7.14 -6.53
C LEU A 26 -0.10 -7.85 -6.08
N SER A 27 0.06 -9.13 -6.44
CA SER A 27 1.26 -9.92 -6.12
C SER A 27 2.53 -9.22 -6.61
N HIS A 28 2.51 -8.72 -7.84
CA HIS A 28 3.62 -7.99 -8.43
C HIS A 28 3.97 -6.70 -7.68
N VAL A 29 2.98 -5.85 -7.37
CA VAL A 29 3.24 -4.59 -6.66
C VAL A 29 3.62 -4.81 -5.19
N VAL A 30 3.09 -5.86 -4.55
CA VAL A 30 3.47 -6.28 -3.20
C VAL A 30 4.92 -6.78 -3.20
N SER A 31 5.34 -7.61 -4.15
CA SER A 31 6.76 -8.00 -4.26
C SER A 31 7.69 -6.80 -4.45
N LYS A 32 7.28 -5.78 -5.21
CA LYS A 32 8.04 -4.52 -5.30
C LYS A 32 8.05 -3.74 -3.98
N LEU A 33 6.94 -3.79 -3.22
CA LEU A 33 6.87 -3.17 -1.90
C LEU A 33 7.80 -3.88 -0.90
N GLU A 34 7.89 -5.21 -0.94
CA GLU A 34 8.83 -5.99 -0.13
C GLU A 34 10.28 -5.58 -0.39
N VAL A 35 10.65 -5.43 -1.66
CA VAL A 35 11.98 -4.94 -2.07
C VAL A 35 12.20 -3.51 -1.56
N PHE A 36 11.22 -2.63 -1.69
CA PHE A 36 11.31 -1.24 -1.23
C PHE A 36 11.47 -1.13 0.30
N LEU A 37 10.71 -1.92 1.06
CA LEU A 37 10.76 -1.94 2.52
C LEU A 37 11.94 -2.76 3.07
N GLY A 38 12.59 -3.58 2.23
CA GLY A 38 13.68 -4.47 2.63
C GLY A 38 13.24 -5.62 3.55
N GLN A 39 11.95 -5.98 3.54
CA GLN A 39 11.37 -7.04 4.37
C GLN A 39 10.12 -7.64 3.71
N PRO A 40 9.71 -8.87 4.07
CA PRO A 40 8.48 -9.47 3.53
C PRO A 40 7.23 -8.72 3.98
N VAL A 41 6.15 -8.86 3.20
CA VAL A 41 4.85 -8.24 3.45
C VAL A 41 3.79 -9.34 3.50
N GLU A 42 3.08 -9.43 4.62
CA GLU A 42 1.90 -10.28 4.74
C GLU A 42 0.68 -9.54 4.25
N THR A 43 -0.21 -10.22 3.52
CA THR A 43 -1.49 -9.67 3.06
C THR A 43 -2.64 -10.43 3.69
N SER A 44 -3.69 -9.72 4.12
CA SER A 44 -4.92 -10.31 4.64
C SER A 44 -6.14 -9.52 4.20
N ASP A 45 -7.31 -10.14 4.27
CA ASP A 45 -8.60 -9.49 4.00
C ASP A 45 -8.66 -8.76 2.65
N MET A 46 -7.96 -9.31 1.66
CA MET A 46 -7.91 -8.76 0.30
C MET A 46 -9.27 -8.89 -0.38
N GLN A 47 -9.80 -7.75 -0.81
CA GLN A 47 -11.03 -7.64 -1.59
C GLN A 47 -10.71 -7.07 -2.97
N PHE A 48 -11.38 -7.63 -3.99
CA PHE A 48 -11.22 -7.22 -5.38
C PHE A 48 -12.49 -6.54 -5.83
N PHE A 49 -12.39 -5.24 -6.10
CA PHE A 49 -13.49 -4.43 -6.59
C PHE A 49 -13.32 -4.16 -8.09
N PRO A 50 -14.39 -3.78 -8.80
CA PRO A 50 -14.30 -3.42 -10.22
C PRO A 50 -13.27 -2.32 -10.52
N ASN A 51 -12.99 -1.46 -9.53
CA ASN A 51 -12.07 -0.33 -9.61
C ASN A 51 -10.71 -0.59 -8.91
N GLY A 52 -10.42 -1.83 -8.54
CA GLY A 52 -9.12 -2.24 -8.00
C GLY A 52 -9.17 -3.00 -6.68
N PRO A 53 -8.04 -3.57 -6.25
CA PRO A 53 -7.92 -4.28 -4.99
C PRO A 53 -7.83 -3.31 -3.81
N ALA A 54 -8.28 -3.77 -2.64
CA ALA A 54 -7.91 -3.17 -1.37
C ALA A 54 -7.87 -4.24 -0.27
N GLY A 55 -6.96 -4.09 0.70
CA GLY A 55 -6.84 -5.02 1.82
C GLY A 55 -5.71 -4.66 2.76
N ASP A 56 -5.53 -5.49 3.77
CA ASP A 56 -4.61 -5.23 4.86
C ASP A 56 -3.22 -5.78 4.54
N ILE A 57 -2.20 -5.06 5.01
CA ILE A 57 -0.78 -5.44 4.88
C ILE A 57 -0.09 -5.32 6.23
N ALA A 58 0.86 -6.19 6.50
CA ALA A 58 1.62 -6.16 7.74
C ALA A 58 3.04 -6.70 7.60
N SER A 59 3.91 -6.35 8.56
CA SER A 59 5.18 -7.03 8.75
C SER A 59 4.94 -8.44 9.33
N PRO A 60 5.65 -9.48 8.86
CA PRO A 60 5.51 -10.85 9.39
C PRO A 60 6.03 -11.03 10.83
N THR A 61 6.81 -10.07 11.34
CA THR A 61 7.43 -10.18 12.67
C THR A 61 7.71 -8.82 13.28
N THR A 62 7.86 -8.82 14.61
CA THR A 62 8.43 -7.68 15.32
C THR A 62 9.95 -7.61 15.08
N ALA A 63 10.36 -6.58 14.35
CA ALA A 63 11.73 -6.13 14.28
C ALA A 63 12.17 -5.52 15.63
N LEU A 64 13.48 -5.60 15.92
CA LEU A 64 14.15 -4.86 17.01
C LEU A 64 13.87 -5.30 18.45
N GLY A 65 13.94 -6.62 18.70
CA GLY A 65 14.24 -7.18 20.03
C GLY A 65 13.33 -6.66 21.14
N LEU A 66 13.92 -5.95 22.12
CA LEU A 66 13.18 -5.39 23.25
C LEU A 66 12.05 -4.45 22.84
N PHE A 67 12.18 -3.71 21.74
CA PHE A 67 11.19 -2.71 21.34
C PHE A 67 9.95 -3.29 20.67
N GLN A 68 10.00 -4.57 20.26
CA GLN A 68 8.88 -5.27 19.62
C GLN A 68 8.23 -4.39 18.54
N LEU A 69 9.03 -3.89 17.60
CA LEU A 69 8.57 -2.98 16.56
C LEU A 69 7.99 -3.75 15.39
N SER A 70 6.74 -3.51 15.04
CA SER A 70 6.11 -4.06 13.84
C SER A 70 5.40 -2.95 13.07
N TRP A 71 4.85 -3.28 11.92
CA TRP A 71 3.96 -2.37 11.22
C TRP A 71 2.77 -3.12 10.63
N PHE A 72 1.71 -2.37 10.44
CA PHE A 72 0.48 -2.82 9.80
C PHE A 72 -0.08 -1.65 8.99
N GLY A 73 -0.98 -1.94 8.07
CA GLY A 73 -1.44 -0.92 7.15
C GLY A 73 -2.47 -1.44 6.19
N ARG A 74 -2.81 -0.60 5.24
CA ARG A 74 -3.77 -0.95 4.19
C ARG A 74 -3.23 -0.50 2.86
N ILE A 75 -3.31 -1.39 1.87
CA ILE A 75 -3.00 -1.12 0.48
C ILE A 75 -4.29 -1.05 -0.32
N GLY A 76 -4.34 -0.17 -1.32
CA GLY A 76 -5.47 -0.14 -2.22
C GLY A 76 -5.30 0.77 -3.40
N VAL A 77 -6.11 0.52 -4.41
CA VAL A 77 -6.23 1.37 -5.58
C VAL A 77 -7.38 2.36 -5.38
N THR A 78 -7.11 3.63 -5.64
CA THR A 78 -8.11 4.68 -5.74
C THR A 78 -8.15 5.19 -7.17
N VAL A 79 -9.36 5.40 -7.67
CA VAL A 79 -9.59 5.93 -9.01
C VAL A 79 -10.13 7.34 -8.85
N THR A 80 -9.43 8.32 -9.41
CA THR A 80 -9.73 9.75 -9.26
C THR A 80 -10.07 10.39 -10.60
N GLY A 81 -10.78 11.52 -10.56
CA GLY A 81 -11.09 12.36 -11.73
C GLY A 81 -11.78 11.60 -12.87
N ASP A 82 -13.03 11.19 -12.69
CA ASP A 82 -13.82 10.49 -13.73
C ASP A 82 -13.15 9.27 -14.38
N GLN A 83 -12.34 8.54 -13.61
CA GLN A 83 -11.57 7.36 -14.07
C GLN A 83 -10.35 7.65 -14.95
N GLU A 84 -9.85 8.88 -14.94
CA GLU A 84 -8.65 9.24 -15.72
C GLU A 84 -7.34 8.92 -15.00
N ALA A 85 -7.37 8.79 -13.67
CA ALA A 85 -6.16 8.53 -12.89
C ALA A 85 -6.34 7.39 -11.88
N THR A 86 -5.44 6.40 -11.97
CA THR A 86 -5.27 5.33 -10.99
C THR A 86 -4.16 5.71 -10.02
N ASP A 87 -4.46 5.70 -8.73
CA ASP A 87 -3.47 5.84 -7.67
C ASP A 87 -3.43 4.55 -6.85
N LEU A 88 -2.29 3.88 -6.83
CA LEU A 88 -2.04 2.76 -5.92
C LEU A 88 -1.26 3.30 -4.73
N SER A 89 -1.82 3.15 -3.54
CA SER A 89 -1.18 3.61 -2.32
C SER A 89 -1.27 2.59 -1.19
N ALA A 90 -0.36 2.73 -0.23
CA ALA A 90 -0.43 2.06 1.04
C ALA A 90 -0.23 3.07 2.19
N ARG A 91 -0.95 2.86 3.29
CA ARG A 91 -0.76 3.62 4.54
C ARG A 91 -0.22 2.67 5.58
N ILE A 92 0.97 2.93 6.11
CA ILE A 92 1.66 2.07 7.06
C ILE A 92 1.79 2.75 8.42
N PHE A 93 1.33 2.06 9.47
CA PHE A 93 1.41 2.48 10.85
C PHE A 93 2.43 1.59 11.59
N PHE A 94 3.31 2.23 12.35
CA PHE A 94 4.26 1.52 13.18
C PHE A 94 3.64 1.18 14.54
N ARG A 95 3.99 0.02 15.08
CA ARG A 95 3.67 -0.40 16.44
C ARG A 95 4.94 -0.68 17.23
N GLY A 96 4.91 -0.40 18.53
CA GLY A 96 5.87 -0.90 19.51
C GLY A 96 5.12 -1.45 20.72
N PHE A 97 5.49 -2.65 21.18
CA PHE A 97 4.78 -3.34 22.28
C PHE A 97 3.25 -3.43 22.08
N GLY A 98 2.83 -3.65 20.83
CA GLY A 98 1.40 -3.72 20.48
C GLY A 98 0.66 -2.39 20.52
N LYS A 99 1.36 -1.25 20.62
CA LYS A 99 0.78 0.10 20.60
C LYS A 99 1.24 0.87 19.38
N ARG A 100 0.32 1.58 18.73
CA ARG A 100 0.62 2.47 17.60
C ARG A 100 1.58 3.57 18.04
N LEU A 101 2.59 3.82 17.23
CA LEU A 101 3.58 4.87 17.43
C LEU A 101 3.20 6.12 16.64
N VAL A 102 3.47 7.28 17.23
CA VAL A 102 3.31 8.59 16.60
C VAL A 102 4.61 9.35 16.80
N ALA A 103 5.08 10.04 15.76
CA ALA A 103 6.27 10.87 15.82
C ALA A 103 6.05 12.10 16.70
N ILE A 104 7.13 12.67 17.22
CA ILE A 104 7.09 13.86 18.09
C ILE A 104 6.46 15.07 17.38
N ASP A 105 6.63 15.16 16.06
CA ASP A 105 6.04 16.20 15.22
C ASP A 105 4.58 15.92 14.82
N GLY A 106 3.95 14.88 15.37
CA GLY A 106 2.55 14.54 15.14
C GLY A 106 2.30 13.60 13.95
N LYS A 107 3.32 13.26 13.16
CA LYS A 107 3.16 12.34 12.02
C LYS A 107 2.88 10.93 12.52
N ALA A 108 1.87 10.31 11.94
CA ALA A 108 1.27 9.11 12.51
C ALA A 108 1.34 7.89 11.60
N PHE A 109 1.65 8.07 10.32
CA PHE A 109 1.83 6.98 9.36
C PHE A 109 2.76 7.36 8.22
N LEU A 110 3.22 6.33 7.52
CA LEU A 110 3.96 6.45 6.27
C LEU A 110 2.99 6.25 5.10
N TYR A 111 2.77 7.29 4.31
CA TYR A 111 2.09 7.19 3.02
C TYR A 111 3.07 6.67 1.98
N LEU A 112 2.70 5.59 1.31
CA LEU A 112 3.44 5.02 0.21
C LEU A 112 2.63 5.17 -1.07
N GLY A 113 3.12 5.95 -2.03
CA GLY A 113 2.52 6.07 -3.36
C GLY A 113 3.30 5.27 -4.39
N TYR A 114 2.59 4.48 -5.18
CA TYR A 114 3.15 3.78 -6.35
C TYR A 114 2.72 4.51 -7.61
N ARG A 115 3.68 4.95 -8.43
CA ARG A 115 3.39 5.72 -9.65
C ARG A 115 4.50 5.59 -10.69
N LYS A 116 4.16 5.89 -11.94
CA LYS A 116 5.14 6.09 -13.02
C LYS A 116 5.86 7.40 -12.79
N TRP A 117 7.18 7.36 -12.85
CA TRP A 117 8.02 8.54 -12.74
C TRP A 117 8.52 8.99 -14.11
N GLU A 118 9.10 10.19 -14.16
CA GLU A 118 9.64 10.79 -15.40
C GLU A 118 10.73 9.93 -16.05
N ASN A 119 11.37 9.02 -15.29
CA ASN A 119 12.33 8.04 -15.79
C ASN A 119 11.67 6.78 -16.41
N GLU A 120 10.35 6.81 -16.62
CA GLU A 120 9.51 5.71 -17.11
C GLU A 120 9.43 4.47 -16.20
N ASN A 121 10.03 4.51 -15.00
CA ASN A 121 9.95 3.41 -14.05
C ASN A 121 8.78 3.58 -13.07
N TYR A 122 8.13 2.48 -12.74
CA TYR A 122 7.11 2.41 -11.71
C TYR A 122 7.71 2.03 -10.36
N GLU A 123 7.69 2.97 -9.41
CA GLU A 123 8.40 2.83 -8.14
C GLU A 123 7.57 3.36 -6.97
N TRP A 124 7.74 2.71 -5.82
CA TRP A 124 7.23 3.19 -4.54
C TRP A 124 8.00 4.41 -4.07
N ARG A 125 7.30 5.40 -3.52
CA ARG A 125 7.89 6.47 -2.72
C ARG A 125 7.15 6.66 -1.42
N ALA A 126 7.90 7.05 -0.41
CA ALA A 126 7.42 7.20 0.94
C ALA A 126 7.42 8.66 1.38
N GLU A 127 6.36 9.06 2.07
CA GLU A 127 6.23 10.35 2.74
C GLU A 127 5.55 10.14 4.09
N TRP A 128 6.01 10.85 5.12
CA TRP A 128 5.37 10.80 6.43
C TRP A 128 4.22 11.79 6.48
N ASP A 129 3.09 11.35 7.03
CA ASP A 129 1.86 12.14 7.05
C ASP A 129 1.14 12.09 8.41
N GLU A 130 0.25 13.05 8.63
CA GLU A 130 -0.56 13.24 9.82
C GLU A 130 -1.91 12.53 9.72
N ASP A 131 -2.42 12.00 10.83
CA ASP A 131 -3.78 11.47 10.93
C ASP A 131 -4.74 12.59 11.37
N ILE A 132 -4.91 13.59 10.52
CA ILE A 132 -5.57 14.88 10.86
C ILE A 132 -7.01 14.69 11.35
N TYR A 133 -7.70 13.68 10.82
CA TYR A 133 -9.13 13.44 11.09
C TYR A 133 -9.37 12.28 12.07
N GLY A 134 -8.31 11.67 12.62
CA GLY A 134 -8.43 10.51 13.50
C GLY A 134 -9.08 9.29 12.83
N GLU A 135 -9.03 9.21 11.50
CA GLU A 135 -9.69 8.16 10.71
C GLU A 135 -9.14 6.78 11.07
N PHE A 136 -7.93 6.73 11.62
CA PHE A 136 -7.23 5.51 11.98
C PHE A 136 -7.08 5.33 13.50
N GLU A 137 -7.80 6.10 14.32
CA GLU A 137 -7.79 5.94 15.80
C GLU A 137 -8.28 4.55 16.23
N HIS A 138 -9.17 3.94 15.46
CA HIS A 138 -9.69 2.59 15.74
C HIS A 138 -8.76 1.47 15.26
N TRP A 139 -7.66 1.81 14.60
CA TRP A 139 -6.71 0.84 14.05
C TRP A 139 -5.63 0.55 15.11
N GLU A 140 -6.03 -0.04 16.24
CA GLU A 140 -5.19 -0.34 17.40
C GLU A 140 -4.52 -1.71 17.40
#